data_AF-A0A5K0XY91-F1
#
_entry.id   AF-A0A5K0XY91-F1
#
_cell.length_a   1.000
_cell.length_b   1.000
_cell.length_c   1.000
_cell.angle_alpha   90.00
_cell.angle_beta   90.00
_cell.angle_gamma   90.00
#
_symmetry.space_group_name_H-M   'P 1'
#
loop_
_entity.id
_entity.type
_entity.pdbx_description
1 polymer ?
#
loop_
_entity_poly.entity_id
_entity_poly.type
_entity_poly.pdbx_seq_one_letter_code
_entity_poly.pdbx_strand_id
1 'polypeptide(L)' 'KPLIRKLPHFIFGQSMGGAVALKLHLEQPSMWDGIVLVAPMCK' A
#
# COMPACT_ATOMS: atom_id res chain seq x y z
N LYS A 1 20.36 -15.26 1.91
CA LYS A 1 19.22 -14.53 1.31
C LYS A 1 18.23 -14.21 2.43
N PRO A 2 17.92 -12.95 2.75
CA PRO A 2 17.11 -12.63 3.92
C PRO A 2 15.68 -13.16 3.76
N LEU A 3 15.13 -13.74 4.83
CA LEU A 3 13.78 -14.31 4.93
C LEU A 3 12.66 -13.29 4.64
N ILE A 4 13.00 -12.00 4.67
CA ILE A 4 12.09 -10.85 4.46
C ILE A 4 11.34 -10.95 3.12
N ARG A 5 11.94 -11.54 2.07
CA ARG A 5 11.30 -11.68 0.75
C ARG A 5 10.12 -12.65 0.72
N LYS A 6 9.91 -13.47 1.76
CA LYS A 6 8.80 -14.44 1.84
C LYS A 6 7.66 -13.97 2.75
N LEU A 7 7.84 -12.86 3.46
CA LEU A 7 6.77 -12.28 4.25
C LEU A 7 5.88 -11.45 3.33
N PRO A 8 4.57 -11.38 3.60
CA PRO A 8 3.70 -10.50 2.85
C PRO A 8 4.11 -9.04 3.06
N HIS A 9 4.02 -8.22 2.02
CA HIS A 9 4.37 -6.80 2.02
C HIS A 9 3.15 -5.96 1.70
N PHE A 10 2.93 -4.95 2.53
CA PHE A 10 1.79 -4.04 2.43
C PHE A 10 2.27 -2.60 2.27
N ILE A 11 1.51 -1.79 1.55
CA ILE A 11 1.70 -0.33 1.56
C ILE A 11 0.91 0.27 2.71
N PHE A 12 1.55 1.11 3.51
CA PHE A 12 0.88 1.94 4.49
C PHE A 12 0.73 3.37 3.97
N GLY A 13 -0.42 3.99 4.21
CA GLY A 13 -0.65 5.41 3.86
C GLY A 13 -1.60 6.11 4.82
N GLN A 14 -1.29 7.37 5.15
CA GLN A 14 -2.09 8.22 6.04
C GLN A 14 -2.39 9.58 5.40
N SER A 15 -3.60 10.12 5.61
CA SER A 15 -4.05 11.39 4.99
C SER A 15 -3.86 11.38 3.46
N MET A 16 -3.19 12.37 2.89
CA MET A 16 -2.83 12.42 1.48
C MET A 16 -2.00 11.20 1.05
N GLY A 17 -1.11 10.71 1.92
CA GLY A 17 -0.33 9.50 1.66
C GLY A 17 -1.20 8.25 1.49
N GLY A 18 -2.37 8.20 2.13
CA GLY A 18 -3.35 7.13 1.94
C GLY A 18 -3.98 7.16 0.54
N ALA A 19 -4.27 8.36 0.01
CA ALA A 19 -4.75 8.52 -1.36
C ALA A 19 -3.69 8.12 -2.40
N VAL A 20 -2.43 8.46 -2.14
CA VAL A 20 -1.29 8.04 -2.98
C VAL A 20 -1.11 6.52 -2.95
N ALA A 21 -1.15 5.90 -1.76
CA ALA A 21 -1.06 4.45 -1.61
C ALA A 21 -2.19 3.72 -2.35
N LEU A 22 -3.42 4.24 -2.27
CA LEU A 22 -4.57 3.71 -3.00
C LEU A 22 -4.37 3.83 -4.51
N LYS A 23 -3.94 4.98 -5.02
CA LYS A 23 -3.68 5.19 -6.45
C LYS A 23 -2.60 4.23 -6.97
N LEU A 24 -1.49 4.09 -6.25
CA LEU A 24 -0.42 3.15 -6.60
C LEU A 24 -0.93 1.70 -6.65
N HIS A 25 -1.76 1.28 -5.70
CA HIS A 25 -2.35 -0.06 -5.71
C HIS A 25 -3.32 -0.27 -6.89
N LEU A 26 -4.07 0.75 -7.29
CA LEU A 26 -4.95 0.66 -8.46
C LEU A 26 -4.18 0.61 -9.79
N GLU A 27 -3.06 1.33 -9.90
CA GLU A 27 -2.19 1.28 -11.09
C GLU A 27 -1.38 -0.03 -11.16
N GLN A 28 -1.00 -0.60 -10.00
CA GLN A 28 -0.14 -1.77 -9.90
C GLN A 28 -0.64 -2.77 -8.83
N PRO A 29 -1.78 -3.45 -9.09
CA PRO A 29 -2.47 -4.27 -8.08
C PRO A 29 -1.68 -5.50 -7.61
N SER A 30 -0.76 -6.01 -8.43
CA SER A 30 0.03 -7.22 -8.12
C SER A 30 1.39 -6.96 -7.47
N MET A 31 1.75 -5.69 -7.24
CA MET A 31 3.06 -5.34 -6.68
C MET A 31 3.12 -5.54 -5.16
N TRP A 32 1.97 -5.52 -4.49
CA TRP A 32 1.83 -5.57 -3.04
C TRP A 32 0.71 -6.54 -2.66
N ASP A 33 0.84 -7.21 -1.52
CA ASP A 33 -0.17 -8.16 -1.03
C ASP A 33 -1.42 -7.45 -0.47
N GLY A 34 -1.32 -6.14 -0.21
CA GLY A 34 -2.44 -5.29 0.17
C GLY A 34 -2.01 -3.90 0.62
N ILE A 35 -2.97 -3.14 1.15
CA ILE A 35 -2.77 -1.77 1.63
C ILE A 35 -3.42 -1.56 3.00
N VAL A 36 -2.80 -0.71 3.83
CA VAL A 36 -3.29 -0.28 5.14
C VAL A 36 -3.45 1.24 5.11
N LEU A 37 -4.69 1.72 5.25
CA LEU A 37 -5.03 3.13 5.08
C LEU A 37 -5.56 3.74 6.38
N VAL A 38 -5.08 4.93 6.74
CA VAL A 38 -5.55 5.68 7.92
C VAL A 38 -5.99 7.08 7.52
N ALA A 39 -7.28 7.38 7.74
CA ALA A 39 -7.91 8.64 7.35
C ALA A 39 -7.48 9.10 5.94
N PRO A 40 -7.58 8.23 4.90
CA PRO A 40 -7.15 8.60 3.56
C PRO A 40 -7.99 9.78 3.06
N MET A 41 -7.39 10.67 2.29
CA MET A 41 -8.16 11.66 1.57
C MET A 41 -9.01 10.97 0.49
N CYS A 42 -10.34 10.97 0.66
CA CYS A 42 -11.29 10.31 -0.25
C CYS A 42 -11.85 11.26 -1.33
N LYS A 43 -11.04 12.15 -1.87
CA LYS A 43 -11.52 13.13 -2.86
C LYS A 43 -11.21 12.70 -4.28
#